data_AF-A0A7W6IDD6-F1
#
_entry.id   AF-A0A7W6IDD6-F1
#
_cell.length_a   1.000
_cell.length_b   1.000
_cell.length_c   1.000
_cell.angle_alpha   90.00
_cell.angle_beta   90.00
_cell.angle_gamma   90.00
#
_symmetry.space_group_name_H-M   'P 1'
#
loop_
_entity.id
_entity.type
_entity.pdbx_description
1 polymer ?
#
loop_
_entity_poly.entity_id
_entity_poly.type
_entity_poly.pdbx_seq_one_letter_code
_entity_poly.pdbx_strand_id
1 'polypeptide(L)'
;MDDRKEYWWVLHEATIQPAEVGFVGGIPVSYRFIGAAGSIPAASAELIERLPSPPKPVLSSHHAEPSPQPSPGAAPRERRGSWMWFFGIILLILITQYSGRLFDLIK
;
A
#
# COMPACT_ATOMS: atom_id res chain seq x y z
N MET A 1 -5.96 -17.19 24.67
CA MET A 1 -4.70 -16.72 24.07
C MET A 1 -5.02 -15.46 23.32
N ASP A 2 -4.45 -14.33 23.76
CA ASP A 2 -4.60 -13.03 23.11
C ASP A 2 -3.55 -12.94 22.01
N ASP A 3 -3.95 -13.32 20.80
CA ASP A 3 -3.12 -13.21 19.60
C ASP A 3 -3.39 -11.83 19.01
N ARG A 4 -2.44 -10.91 19.18
CA ARG A 4 -2.59 -9.51 18.78
C ARG A 4 -1.49 -9.09 17.82
N LYS A 5 -1.88 -8.27 16.86
CA LYS A 5 -0.97 -7.69 15.87
C LYS A 5 -0.83 -6.20 16.13
N GLU A 6 0.41 -5.73 16.19
CA GLU A 6 0.73 -4.32 16.38
C GLU A 6 1.73 -3.86 15.33
N TYR A 7 1.78 -2.55 15.07
CA TYR A 7 2.76 -1.98 14.15
C TYR A 7 3.92 -1.39 14.94
N TRP A 8 5.15 -1.72 14.54
CA TRP A 8 6.37 -1.29 15.20
C TRP A 8 7.45 -0.88 14.19
N TRP A 9 8.32 0.02 14.61
CA TRP A 9 9.64 0.18 14.01
C TRP A 9 10.52 -0.97 14.45
N VAL A 10 11.07 -1.70 13.47
CA VAL A 10 11.91 -2.88 13.69
C VAL A 10 13.27 -2.66 13.03
N LEU A 11 14.34 -2.93 13.77
CA LEU A 11 15.71 -2.95 13.25
C LEU A 11 16.02 -4.36 12.73
N HIS A 12 16.29 -4.47 11.43
CA HIS A 12 16.70 -5.71 10.79
C HIS A 12 17.88 -5.45 9.86
N GLU A 13 18.98 -6.19 10.00
CA GLU A 13 20.17 -6.07 9.14
C GLU A 13 20.64 -4.60 8.96
N ALA A 14 20.76 -3.88 10.07
CA ALA A 14 21.14 -2.46 10.12
C ALA A 14 20.17 -1.47 9.45
N THR A 15 18.95 -1.89 9.08
CA THR A 15 17.90 -1.04 8.52
C THR A 15 16.71 -0.94 9.46
N ILE A 16 16.24 0.28 9.73
CA ILE A 16 15.01 0.53 10.49
C ILE A 16 13.85 0.63 9.51
N GLN A 17 12.84 -0.21 9.68
CA GLN A 17 11.68 -0.23 8.81
C GLN A 17 10.40 -0.62 9.55
N PRO A 18 9.22 -0.21 9.05
CA PRO A 18 7.98 -0.49 9.72
C PRO A 18 7.55 -1.94 9.47
N ALA A 19 7.10 -2.62 10.52
CA ALA A 19 6.64 -4.00 10.46
C ALA A 19 5.36 -4.21 11.27
N GLU A 20 4.54 -5.15 10.81
CA GLU A 20 3.49 -5.78 11.62
C GLU A 20 4.13 -6.86 12.49
N VAL A 21 3.97 -6.74 13.79
CA VAL A 21 4.49 -7.66 14.80
C VAL A 21 3.34 -8.49 15.37
N GLY A 22 3.46 -9.80 15.27
CA GLY A 22 2.56 -10.74 15.94
C GLY A 22 3.04 -11.03 17.36
N PHE A 23 2.13 -10.96 18.33
CA PHE A 23 2.39 -11.26 19.73
C PHE A 23 1.55 -12.42 20.21
N VAL A 24 2.19 -13.36 20.92
CA VAL A 24 1.50 -14.45 21.63
C VAL A 24 1.79 -14.29 23.12
N GLY A 25 0.75 -14.02 23.91
CA GLY A 25 0.92 -13.82 25.36
C GLY A 25 1.81 -12.62 25.72
N GLY A 26 1.90 -11.62 24.83
CA GLY A 26 2.76 -10.45 24.99
C GLY A 26 4.21 -10.65 24.52
N ILE A 27 4.56 -11.82 24.02
CA ILE A 27 5.89 -12.12 23.46
C ILE A 27 5.83 -11.97 21.93
N PRO A 28 6.73 -11.19 21.30
CA PRO A 28 6.78 -11.09 19.85
C PRO A 28 7.24 -12.43 19.25
N VAL A 29 6.52 -12.94 18.25
CA VAL A 29 6.82 -14.23 17.60
C VAL A 29 7.21 -14.10 16.14
N SER A 30 6.70 -13.08 15.44
CA SER A 30 6.97 -12.88 14.02
C SER A 30 6.89 -11.41 13.62
N TYR A 31 7.70 -11.02 12.64
CA TYR A 31 7.62 -9.72 11.98
C TYR A 31 7.25 -9.88 10.50
N ARG A 32 6.38 -9.01 10.01
CA ARG A 32 6.06 -8.87 8.60
C ARG A 32 6.30 -7.43 8.18
N PHE A 33 7.35 -7.18 7.41
CA PHE A 33 7.68 -5.83 6.95
C PHE A 33 6.62 -5.31 5.98
N ILE A 34 6.25 -4.04 6.13
CA ILE A 34 5.22 -3.42 5.28
C ILE A 34 5.77 -3.29 3.86
N GLY A 35 5.08 -3.88 2.89
CA GLY A 35 5.50 -3.87 1.48
C GLY A 35 6.44 -5.02 1.08
N ALA A 36 6.83 -5.89 2.02
CA ALA A 36 7.58 -7.11 1.74
C ALA A 36 6.67 -8.35 1.71
N ALA A 37 7.05 -9.34 0.91
CA ALA A 37 6.40 -10.65 0.92
C ALA A 37 7.06 -11.54 1.99
N GLY A 38 6.26 -12.05 2.92
CA GLY A 38 6.71 -13.02 3.92
C GLY A 38 6.82 -12.46 5.34
N SER A 39 7.08 -13.37 6.28
CA SER A 39 7.30 -13.07 7.69
C SER A 39 8.61 -13.68 8.16
N ILE A 40 9.33 -12.97 9.02
CA ILE A 40 10.55 -13.43 9.66
C ILE A 40 10.30 -13.74 11.15
N PRO A 41 11.07 -14.65 11.76
CA PRO A 41 10.95 -14.92 13.19
C PRO A 41 11.38 -13.72 14.02
N ALA A 42 10.75 -13.55 15.19
CA ALA A 42 11.03 -12.42 16.07
C ALA A 42 12.49 -12.37 16.58
N ALA A 43 13.17 -13.51 16.61
CA ALA A 43 14.57 -13.61 17.03
C ALA A 43 15.56 -12.94 16.04
N SER A 44 15.13 -12.64 14.81
CA SER A 44 15.99 -12.07 13.77
C SER A 44 16.01 -10.55 13.74
N ALA A 45 15.21 -9.87 14.56
CA ALA A 45 15.10 -8.42 14.52
C ALA A 45 14.71 -7.83 15.89
N GLU A 46 15.02 -6.56 16.11
CA GLU A 46 14.77 -5.87 17.37
C GLU A 46 13.61 -4.88 17.25
N LEU A 47 12.69 -4.86 18.23
CA LEU A 47 11.67 -3.84 18.34
C LEU A 47 12.30 -2.55 18.88
N ILE A 48 12.09 -1.45 18.19
CA ILE A 48 12.58 -0.14 18.61
C ILE A 48 11.47 0.63 19.31
N GLU A 49 10.43 0.97 18.55
CA GLU A 49 9.34 1.82 19.00
C GLU A 49 8.03 1.39 18.38
N ARG A 50 6.95 1.46 19.16
CA ARG A 50 5.61 1.18 18.68
C ARG A 50 5.14 2.32 17.78
N LEU A 51 4.72 1.97 16.56
CA LEU A 51 4.13 2.95 15.65
C LEU A 51 2.77 3.43 16.22
N PRO A 52 2.41 4.71 16.01
CA PRO A 52 1.05 5.16 16.30
C PRO A 52 0.09 4.27 15.51
N SER A 53 -0.99 3.86 16.17
CA SER A 53 -1.97 2.97 15.53
C SER A 53 -2.51 3.65 14.28
N PRO A 54 -2.50 2.98 13.11
CA PRO A 54 -3.08 3.58 11.92
C PRO A 54 -4.54 3.95 12.22
N PRO A 55 -5.04 5.10 11.73
CA PRO A 55 -6.43 5.47 11.90
C PRO A 55 -7.29 4.29 11.41
N LYS A 56 -8.17 3.80 12.28
CA LYS A 56 -9.04 2.67 11.96
C LYS A 56 -9.72 2.97 10.62
N PRO A 57 -9.66 2.06 9.63
CA PRO A 57 -10.41 2.24 8.40
C PRO A 57 -11.88 2.39 8.79
N VAL A 58 -12.46 3.57 8.54
CA VAL A 58 -13.90 3.80 8.71
C VAL A 58 -14.61 3.15 7.53
N LEU A 59 -14.49 1.83 7.44
CA LEU A 59 -15.36 0.98 6.63
C LEU A 59 -16.43 0.40 7.56
N SER A 60 -17.11 1.28 8.29
CA SER A 60 -18.39 0.93 8.89
C SER A 60 -19.42 1.02 7.78
N SER A 61 -19.78 -0.12 7.23
CA SER A 61 -21.04 -0.30 6.51
C SER A 61 -22.16 0.22 7.42
N HIS A 62 -22.69 1.39 7.06
CA HIS A 62 -23.97 1.98 7.44
C HIS A 62 -24.51 1.80 8.87
N HIS A 63 -24.90 2.95 9.46
CA HIS A 63 -25.90 3.12 10.52
C HIS A 63 -25.40 3.21 11.98
N ALA A 64 -25.13 4.45 12.43
CA ALA A 64 -25.68 5.03 13.68
C ALA A 64 -25.06 6.41 14.00
N GLU A 65 -25.91 7.44 13.89
CA GLU A 65 -25.92 8.78 14.52
C GLU A 65 -24.84 9.87 14.26
N PRO A 66 -25.26 11.16 14.30
CA PRO A 66 -24.54 12.27 13.72
C PRO A 66 -23.74 13.04 14.77
N SER A 67 -22.43 13.18 14.55
CA SER A 67 -21.62 14.19 15.24
C SER A 67 -21.24 15.28 14.24
N PRO A 68 -21.47 16.57 14.55
CA PRO A 68 -21.33 17.66 13.59
C PRO A 68 -19.86 18.06 13.47
N GLN A 69 -19.22 17.71 12.36
CA GLN A 69 -17.92 18.30 12.02
C GLN A 69 -17.91 18.75 10.55
N PRO A 70 -17.56 20.01 10.26
CA PRO A 70 -17.80 20.64 8.97
C PRO A 70 -16.85 20.08 7.91
N SER A 71 -17.41 19.68 6.77
CA SER A 71 -16.65 19.23 5.59
C SER A 71 -16.47 20.37 4.60
N PRO A 72 -15.26 20.88 4.35
CA PRO A 72 -14.95 21.57 3.11
C PRO A 72 -14.34 20.58 2.11
N GLY A 73 -15.15 20.18 1.14
CA GLY A 73 -14.71 19.74 -0.19
C GLY A 73 -13.72 18.57 -0.27
N ALA A 74 -14.23 17.34 -0.44
CA ALA A 74 -13.48 16.29 -1.12
C ALA A 74 -14.44 15.38 -1.88
N ALA A 75 -14.84 15.82 -3.07
CA ALA A 75 -15.39 14.90 -4.06
C ALA A 75 -14.32 13.82 -4.34
N PRO A 76 -14.67 12.52 -4.42
CA PRO A 76 -13.73 11.49 -4.83
C PRO A 76 -13.44 11.74 -6.31
N ARG A 77 -12.29 12.36 -6.60
CA ARG A 77 -11.79 12.47 -7.97
C ARG A 77 -11.48 11.06 -8.43
N GLU A 78 -12.46 10.49 -9.11
CA GLU A 78 -12.45 9.16 -9.72
C GLU A 78 -11.10 8.89 -10.37
N ARG A 79 -10.68 7.62 -10.30
CA ARG A 79 -9.50 7.00 -10.93
C ARG A 79 -9.52 7.09 -12.47
N ARG A 80 -9.89 8.22 -13.03
CA ARG A 80 -10.11 8.48 -14.46
C ARG A 80 -8.86 8.99 -15.18
N GLY A 81 -7.73 9.10 -14.47
CA GLY A 81 -6.43 9.46 -15.03
C GLY A 81 -5.62 8.28 -15.60
N SER A 82 -5.92 7.05 -15.21
CA SER A 82 -5.09 5.88 -15.59
C SER A 82 -5.40 5.33 -16.98
N TRP A 83 -6.65 5.42 -17.44
CA TRP A 83 -7.04 4.86 -18.74
C TRP A 83 -6.57 5.71 -19.92
N MET A 84 -6.63 7.04 -19.79
CA MET A 84 -6.18 7.96 -20.85
C MET A 84 -4.68 7.79 -21.16
N TRP A 85 -3.87 7.56 -20.12
CA TRP A 85 -2.43 7.30 -20.25
C TRP A 85 -2.15 5.97 -20.97
N PHE A 86 -2.92 4.93 -20.65
CA PHE A 86 -2.82 3.63 -21.29
C PHE A 86 -3.15 3.70 -22.80
N PHE A 87 -4.24 4.39 -23.17
CA PHE A 87 -4.55 4.63 -24.58
C PHE A 87 -3.47 5.44 -25.29
N GLY A 88 -2.87 6.42 -24.61
CA GLY A 88 -1.75 7.19 -25.14
C GLY A 88 -0.54 6.32 -25.50
N ILE A 89 -0.17 5.38 -24.62
CA ILE A 89 0.96 4.46 -24.87
C ILE A 89 0.67 3.50 -26.01
N ILE A 90 -0.52 2.91 -26.06
CA ILE A 90 -0.91 2.01 -27.14
C ILE A 90 -0.85 2.74 -28.49
N LEU A 91 -1.39 3.97 -28.55
CA LEU A 91 -1.38 4.77 -29.77
C LEU A 91 0.05 5.13 -30.19
N LEU A 92 0.93 5.49 -29.25
CA LEU A 92 2.32 5.80 -29.53
C LEU A 92 3.07 4.61 -30.14
N ILE A 93 2.92 3.42 -29.54
CA ILE A 93 3.51 2.17 -30.04
C ILE A 93 2.98 1.85 -31.44
N LEU A 94 1.67 2.03 -31.67
CA LEU A 94 1.07 1.79 -32.97
C LEU A 94 1.67 2.73 -34.04
N ILE A 95 1.81 4.02 -33.74
CA ILE A 95 2.43 4.98 -34.66
C ILE A 95 3.87 4.59 -34.97
N THR A 96 4.65 4.17 -33.96
CA THR A 96 6.06 3.78 -34.18
C THR A 96 6.21 2.51 -35.01
N GLN A 97 5.35 1.51 -34.79
CA GLN A 97 5.38 0.26 -35.56
C GLN A 97 4.89 0.45 -37.00
N TYR A 98 3.88 1.31 -37.18
CA TYR A 98 3.32 1.58 -38.51
C TYR A 98 4.12 2.62 -39.30
N SER A 99 4.87 3.53 -38.67
CA SER A 99 5.69 4.50 -39.41
C SER A 99 6.78 3.82 -40.23
N GLY A 100 7.44 2.80 -39.68
CA GLY A 100 8.43 2.00 -40.41
C GLY A 100 7.82 1.17 -41.53
N ARG A 101 6.67 0.52 -41.27
CA ARG A 101 5.95 -0.29 -42.27
C ARG A 101 5.32 0.55 -43.39
N LEU A 102 4.79 1.74 -43.10
CA LEU A 102 4.23 2.64 -44.13
C LEU A 102 5.33 3.17 -45.05
N PHE A 103 6.50 3.52 -44.51
CA PHE A 103 7.62 3.99 -45.33
C PHE A 103 8.17 2.90 -46.25
N ASP A 104 8.17 1.64 -45.81
CA ASP A 104 8.63 0.50 -46.61
C ASP A 104 7.64 0.13 -47.72
N LEU A 105 6.32 0.32 -47.51
CA LEU A 105 5.28 -0.02 -48.49
C LEU A 105 5.06 1.05 -49.58
N ILE A 106 5.56 2.27 -49.36
CA ILE A 106 5.46 3.40 -50.30
C ILE A 106 6.69 3.49 -51.23
N LYS A 107 7.74 2.68 -50.98
CA LYS A 107 8.96 2.60 -51.80
C LYS A 107 8.86 1.51 -52.86
#